data_AF-A0A016QM34-F1
#
_entry.id   AF-A0A016QM34-F1
#
_cell.length_a   1.000
_cell.length_b   1.000
_cell.length_c   1.000
_cell.angle_alpha   90.00
_cell.angle_beta   90.00
_cell.angle_gamma   90.00
#
_symmetry.space_group_name_H-M   'P 1'
#
loop_
_entity.id
_entity.type
_entity.pdbx_description
1 polymer ?
#
loop_
_entity_poly.entity_id
_entity_poly.type
_entity_poly.pdbx_seq_one_letter_code
_entity_poly.pdbx_strand_id
1 'polypeptide(L)'
;MSEDNKLSTRPVFYVGGQLVNGKGQEVDEAGEVKAAAPAEDVAEADELLKANHDLKADLDRVTAERDQLQSQMDKTQEGYATFSVESEQRVKALTAELEELRQRPSLPADARDRLIAVKGIGEKYADDALKALGG
;
A
#
# COMPACT_ATOMS: atom_id res chain seq x y z
N MET A 1 62.59 31.24 27.73
CA MET A 1 61.76 30.86 26.57
C MET A 1 62.22 29.49 26.15
N SER A 2 61.59 28.45 26.68
CA SER A 2 61.79 27.09 26.17
C SER A 2 60.52 26.75 25.44
N GLU A 3 60.58 26.79 24.11
CA GLU A 3 59.53 26.25 23.27
C GLU A 3 59.49 24.75 23.54
N ASP A 4 58.41 24.32 24.19
CA ASP A 4 58.05 22.92 24.32
C ASP A 4 58.02 22.33 22.91
N ASN A 5 59.08 21.58 22.59
CA ASN A 5 59.17 20.69 21.45
C ASN A 5 58.12 19.59 21.66
N LYS A 6 56.85 19.92 21.37
CA LYS A 6 55.78 18.97 21.20
C LYS A 6 56.15 18.15 19.96
N LEU A 7 56.96 17.13 20.17
CA LEU A 7 56.98 15.93 19.34
C LEU A 7 55.52 15.47 19.29
N SER A 8 54.81 15.92 18.25
CA SER A 8 53.46 15.49 17.92
C SER A 8 53.63 14.07 17.40
N THR A 9 53.81 13.13 18.32
CA THR A 9 53.81 11.70 18.01
C THR A 9 52.40 11.38 17.55
N ARG A 10 52.21 11.40 16.23
CA ARG A 10 50.97 10.91 15.62
C ARG A 10 50.78 9.47 16.11
N PRO A 11 49.60 9.12 16.63
CA PRO A 11 49.38 7.77 17.14
C PRO A 11 49.55 6.76 16.00
N VAL A 12 50.38 5.76 16.24
CA VAL A 12 50.64 4.62 15.35
C VAL A 12 49.98 3.39 15.95
N PHE A 13 49.32 2.60 15.11
CA PHE A 13 48.56 1.41 15.49
C PHE A 13 49.13 0.19 14.77
N TYR A 14 49.02 -0.99 15.36
CA TYR A 14 49.43 -2.24 14.72
C TYR A 14 48.20 -2.98 14.19
N VAL A 15 48.08 -3.11 12.87
CA VAL A 15 46.93 -3.74 12.20
C VAL A 15 47.47 -4.78 11.21
N GLY A 16 47.02 -6.03 11.33
CA GLY A 16 47.36 -7.09 10.37
C GLY A 16 48.86 -7.40 10.20
N GLY A 17 49.72 -7.03 11.17
CA GLY A 17 51.17 -7.21 11.07
C GLY A 17 51.94 -5.95 10.65
N GLN A 18 51.26 -4.84 10.37
CA GLN A 18 51.84 -3.58 9.90
C GLN A 18 51.59 -2.44 10.90
N LEU A 19 52.56 -1.52 11.01
CA LEU A 19 52.38 -0.24 11.71
C LEU A 19 51.64 0.72 10.78
N VAL A 20 50.53 1.30 11.24
CA VAL A 20 49.71 2.25 10.47
C VAL A 20 49.44 3.53 11.24
N ASN A 21 49.36 4.67 10.55
CA ASN A 21 48.97 5.93 11.18
C ASN A 21 47.44 6.02 11.39
N GLY A 22 46.96 7.09 12.03
CA GLY A 22 45.51 7.34 12.22
C GLY A 22 44.68 7.54 10.94
N LYS A 23 45.31 7.52 9.76
CA LYS A 23 44.65 7.50 8.45
C LYS A 23 44.70 6.11 7.78
N GLY A 24 45.24 5.09 8.46
CA GLY A 24 45.36 3.73 7.96
C GLY A 24 46.53 3.49 6.98
N GLN A 25 47.46 4.43 6.85
CA GLN A 25 48.61 4.27 5.94
C GLN A 25 49.76 3.56 6.65
N GLU A 26 50.44 2.61 5.98
CA GLU A 26 51.61 1.94 6.55
C GLU A 26 52.73 2.95 6.82
N VAL A 27 53.23 2.91 8.05
CA VAL A 27 54.35 3.72 8.52
C VAL A 27 55.52 2.85 8.97
N ASP A 28 56.71 3.44 8.98
CA ASP A 28 57.89 2.84 9.59
C ASP A 28 57.91 3.03 11.12
N GLU A 29 58.98 2.56 11.75
CA GLU A 29 59.19 2.70 13.19
C GLU A 29 59.36 4.16 13.63
N ALA A 30 59.69 5.06 12.71
CA ALA A 30 59.75 6.50 12.95
C ALA A 30 58.38 7.20 12.79
N GLY A 31 57.35 6.47 12.32
CA GLY A 31 56.02 7.01 12.06
C GLY A 31 55.90 7.73 10.69
N GLU A 32 56.92 7.61 9.83
CA GLU A 32 56.92 8.13 8.47
C GLU A 32 56.25 7.11 7.53
N VAL A 33 55.51 7.60 6.54
CA VAL A 33 54.77 6.73 5.61
C VAL A 33 55.76 5.97 4.73
N LYS A 34 55.77 4.64 4.82
CA LYS A 34 56.72 3.77 4.10
C LYS A 34 56.56 3.82 2.59
N ALA A 35 55.31 3.91 2.14
CA ALA A 35 54.94 4.11 0.76
C ALA A 35 53.53 4.72 0.74
N ALA A 36 53.31 5.75 -0.09
CA ALA A 36 51.94 6.11 -0.41
C ALA A 36 51.28 4.91 -1.10
N ALA A 37 50.02 4.62 -0.74
CA ALA A 37 49.24 3.63 -1.49
C ALA A 37 49.34 3.96 -2.99
N PRO A 38 49.55 2.96 -3.86
CA PRO A 38 49.61 3.20 -5.28
C PRO A 38 48.31 3.89 -5.71
N ALA A 39 48.40 4.81 -6.68
CA ALA A 39 47.26 5.61 -7.11
C ALA A 39 46.06 4.76 -7.58
N GLU A 40 46.32 3.52 -8.00
CA GLU A 40 45.31 2.54 -8.40
C GLU A 40 44.45 2.08 -7.21
N ASP A 41 45.03 1.75 -6.07
CA ASP A 41 44.31 1.35 -4.84
C ASP A 41 43.43 2.48 -4.30
N VAL A 42 43.89 3.73 -4.44
CA VAL A 42 43.12 4.92 -4.03
C VAL A 42 41.94 5.15 -4.97
N ALA A 43 42.14 4.97 -6.28
CA ALA A 43 41.06 5.09 -7.26
C ALA A 43 39.99 4.00 -7.08
N GLU A 44 40.41 2.76 -6.81
CA GLU A 44 39.48 1.65 -6.52
C GLU A 44 38.67 1.91 -5.25
N ALA A 45 39.30 2.44 -4.19
CA ALA A 45 38.60 2.82 -2.95
C ALA A 45 37.54 3.92 -3.18
N ASP A 46 37.86 4.92 -3.99
CA ASP A 46 36.91 5.99 -4.36
C ASP A 46 35.75 5.46 -5.20
N GLU A 47 36.01 4.54 -6.14
CA GLU A 47 34.97 3.88 -6.93
C GLU A 47 34.05 3.02 -6.07
N LEU A 48 34.62 2.25 -5.13
CA LEU A 48 33.84 1.44 -4.18
C LEU A 48 32.98 2.31 -3.26
N LEU A 49 33.50 3.45 -2.80
CA LEU A 49 32.74 4.38 -1.97
C LEU A 49 31.58 5.01 -2.74
N LYS A 50 31.79 5.36 -4.00
CA LYS A 50 30.74 5.84 -4.91
C LYS A 50 29.68 4.77 -5.14
N ALA A 51 30.09 3.54 -5.47
CA ALA A 51 29.18 2.42 -5.66
C ALA A 51 28.36 2.12 -4.40
N ASN A 52 28.95 2.23 -3.21
CA ASN A 52 28.24 2.05 -1.95
C ASN A 52 27.19 3.15 -1.70
N HIS A 53 27.53 4.40 -2.04
CA HIS A 53 26.59 5.52 -1.97
C HIS A 53 25.42 5.32 -2.94
N ASP A 54 25.68 4.91 -4.18
CA ASP A 54 24.66 4.65 -5.18
C ASP A 54 23.74 3.49 -4.75
N LEU A 55 24.31 2.40 -4.23
CA LEU A 55 23.54 1.27 -3.68
C LEU A 55 22.65 1.68 -2.50
N LYS A 56 23.15 2.58 -1.64
CA LYS A 56 22.36 3.11 -0.52
C LYS A 56 21.20 3.97 -1.02
N ALA A 57 21.42 4.80 -2.01
CA ALA A 57 20.37 5.61 -2.62
C ALA A 57 19.29 4.72 -3.29
N ASP A 58 19.69 3.66 -3.97
CA ASP A 58 18.76 2.68 -4.55
C ASP A 58 17.97 1.92 -3.47
N LEU A 59 18.61 1.54 -2.37
CA LEU A 59 17.95 0.90 -1.24
C LEU A 59 16.89 1.82 -0.62
N ASP A 60 17.23 3.10 -0.41
CA ASP A 60 16.29 4.09 0.12
C ASP A 60 15.09 4.28 -0.82
N ARG A 61 15.33 4.33 -2.14
CA ARG A 61 14.27 4.42 -3.15
C ARG A 61 13.35 3.20 -3.13
N VAL A 62 13.90 1.99 -3.16
CA VAL A 62 13.11 0.75 -3.13
C VAL A 62 12.32 0.63 -1.82
N THR A 63 12.91 1.07 -0.70
CA THR A 63 12.22 1.09 0.60
C THR A 63 11.00 2.01 0.56
N ALA A 64 11.16 3.22 0.00
CA ALA A 64 10.06 4.17 -0.15
C ALA A 64 8.96 3.64 -1.10
N GLU A 65 9.34 3.05 -2.24
CA GLU A 65 8.39 2.42 -3.17
C GLU A 65 7.60 1.29 -2.50
N ARG A 66 8.27 0.45 -1.70
CA ARG A 66 7.63 -0.62 -0.92
C ARG A 66 6.66 -0.09 0.12
N ASP A 67 7.03 0.94 0.87
CA ASP A 67 6.14 1.56 1.87
C ASP A 67 4.91 2.20 1.20
N GLN A 68 5.09 2.84 0.04
CA GLN A 68 3.98 3.38 -0.73
C GLN A 68 3.02 2.28 -1.22
N LEU A 69 3.57 1.18 -1.76
CA LEU A 69 2.76 0.03 -2.21
C LEU A 69 1.99 -0.60 -1.05
N GLN A 70 2.63 -0.76 0.13
CA GLN A 70 1.96 -1.27 1.32
C GLN A 70 0.79 -0.37 1.73
N SER A 71 0.99 0.95 1.76
CA SER A 71 -0.09 1.89 2.07
C SER A 71 -1.24 1.83 1.06
N GLN A 72 -0.95 1.63 -0.23
CA GLN A 72 -1.99 1.45 -1.26
C GLN A 72 -2.76 0.14 -1.07
N MET A 73 -2.06 -0.95 -0.74
CA MET A 73 -2.69 -2.23 -0.42
C MET A 73 -3.63 -2.13 0.77
N ASP A 74 -3.18 -1.51 1.87
CA ASP A 74 -3.99 -1.34 3.09
C ASP A 74 -5.28 -0.55 2.79
N LYS A 75 -5.16 0.58 2.08
CA LYS A 75 -6.32 1.39 1.65
C LYS A 75 -7.27 0.62 0.75
N THR A 76 -6.73 -0.19 -0.17
CA THR A 76 -7.54 -1.00 -1.08
C THR A 76 -8.29 -2.08 -0.32
N GLN A 77 -7.64 -2.73 0.64
CA GLN A 77 -8.25 -3.76 1.47
C GLN A 77 -9.36 -3.19 2.36
N GLU A 78 -9.14 -2.02 2.98
CA GLU A 78 -10.18 -1.30 3.71
C GLU A 78 -11.37 -0.95 2.81
N GLY A 79 -11.10 -0.41 1.60
CA GLY A 79 -12.12 -0.09 0.62
C GLY A 79 -12.96 -1.31 0.20
N TYR A 80 -12.31 -2.47 -0.02
CA TYR A 80 -13.01 -3.71 -0.33
C TYR A 80 -13.88 -4.21 0.83
N ALA A 81 -13.40 -4.11 2.07
CA ALA A 81 -14.16 -4.52 3.25
C ALA A 81 -15.45 -3.68 3.39
N THR A 82 -15.34 -2.35 3.25
CA THR A 82 -16.49 -1.45 3.28
C THR A 82 -17.45 -1.73 2.12
N PHE A 83 -16.93 -1.86 0.90
CA PHE A 83 -17.74 -2.15 -0.28
C PHE A 83 -18.50 -3.47 -0.17
N SER A 84 -17.86 -4.53 0.36
CA SER A 84 -18.49 -5.83 0.54
C SER A 84 -19.70 -5.74 1.48
N VAL A 85 -19.54 -5.08 2.63
CA VAL A 85 -20.62 -4.90 3.60
C VAL A 85 -21.76 -4.08 3.00
N GLU A 86 -21.47 -2.98 2.33
CA GLU A 86 -22.50 -2.16 1.66
C GLU A 86 -23.23 -2.93 0.57
N SER A 87 -22.50 -3.70 -0.24
CA SER A 87 -23.08 -4.51 -1.32
C SER A 87 -24.02 -5.57 -0.75
N GLU A 88 -23.61 -6.29 0.30
CA GLU A 88 -24.47 -7.28 0.97
C GLU A 88 -25.74 -6.64 1.54
N GLN A 89 -25.63 -5.45 2.14
CA GLN A 89 -26.78 -4.71 2.66
C GLN A 89 -27.73 -4.29 1.53
N ARG A 90 -27.20 -3.78 0.41
CA ARG A 90 -28.01 -3.41 -0.77
C ARG A 90 -28.72 -4.63 -1.36
N VAL A 91 -28.03 -5.76 -1.49
CA VAL A 91 -28.64 -7.00 -1.97
C VAL A 91 -29.78 -7.45 -1.05
N LYS A 92 -29.57 -7.42 0.28
CA LYS A 92 -30.63 -7.74 1.26
C LYS A 92 -31.83 -6.79 1.14
N ALA A 93 -31.59 -5.49 1.02
CA ALA A 93 -32.64 -4.49 0.86
C ALA A 93 -33.44 -4.72 -0.43
N LEU A 94 -32.76 -4.90 -1.57
CA LEU A 94 -33.41 -5.18 -2.85
C LEU A 94 -34.17 -6.51 -2.84
N THR A 95 -33.64 -7.52 -2.15
CA THR A 95 -34.33 -8.80 -1.99
C THR A 95 -35.62 -8.64 -1.19
N ALA A 96 -35.59 -7.85 -0.12
CA ALA A 96 -36.78 -7.55 0.67
C ALA A 96 -37.82 -6.76 -0.13
N GLU A 97 -37.40 -5.74 -0.89
CA GLU A 97 -38.27 -4.94 -1.75
C GLU A 97 -38.92 -5.80 -2.85
N LEU A 98 -38.18 -6.71 -3.48
CA LEU A 98 -38.72 -7.65 -4.45
C LEU A 98 -39.76 -8.59 -3.83
N GLU A 99 -39.53 -9.05 -2.62
CA GLU A 99 -40.47 -9.92 -1.93
C GLU A 99 -41.75 -9.16 -1.53
N GLU A 100 -41.63 -7.90 -1.09
CA GLU A 100 -42.77 -7.03 -0.84
C GLU A 100 -43.58 -6.80 -2.14
N LEU A 101 -42.91 -6.52 -3.26
CA LEU A 101 -43.56 -6.35 -4.56
C LEU A 101 -44.23 -7.65 -5.06
N ARG A 102 -43.68 -8.82 -4.74
CA ARG A 102 -44.30 -10.11 -5.05
C ARG A 102 -45.53 -10.41 -4.21
N GLN A 103 -45.51 -10.01 -2.95
CA GLN A 103 -46.63 -10.19 -2.03
C GLN A 103 -47.73 -9.14 -2.25
N ARG A 104 -47.40 -8.03 -2.91
CA ARG A 104 -48.35 -7.00 -3.26
C ARG A 104 -49.41 -7.57 -4.21
N PRO A 105 -50.70 -7.49 -3.84
CA PRO A 105 -51.75 -8.03 -4.69
C PRO A 105 -51.76 -7.32 -6.04
N SER A 106 -51.86 -8.10 -7.12
CA SER A 106 -51.87 -7.61 -8.50
C SER A 106 -53.06 -6.70 -8.80
N LEU A 107 -54.14 -6.86 -8.03
CA LEU A 107 -55.37 -6.09 -8.15
C LEU A 107 -55.73 -5.45 -6.79
N PRO A 108 -56.25 -4.21 -6.79
CA PRO A 108 -56.78 -3.58 -5.58
C PRO A 108 -57.88 -4.43 -4.93
N ALA A 109 -58.01 -4.35 -3.60
CA ALA A 109 -59.04 -5.09 -2.86
C ALA A 109 -60.48 -4.72 -3.29
N ASP A 110 -60.70 -3.50 -3.78
CA ASP A 110 -61.98 -2.99 -4.28
C ASP A 110 -62.16 -3.18 -5.80
N ALA A 111 -61.27 -3.94 -6.47
CA ALA A 111 -61.31 -4.10 -7.92
C ALA A 111 -62.63 -4.71 -8.41
N ARG A 112 -63.22 -5.62 -7.63
CA ARG A 112 -64.53 -6.23 -7.93
C ARG A 112 -65.66 -5.21 -7.89
N ASP A 113 -65.72 -4.43 -6.82
CA ASP A 113 -66.78 -3.43 -6.62
C ASP A 113 -66.70 -2.34 -7.70
N ARG A 114 -65.49 -1.96 -8.09
CA ARG A 114 -65.25 -1.04 -9.21
C ARG A 114 -65.75 -1.60 -10.53
N LEU A 115 -65.50 -2.88 -10.82
CA LEU A 115 -65.99 -3.53 -12.05
C LEU A 115 -67.52 -3.59 -12.08
N ILE A 116 -68.17 -3.88 -10.97
CA ILE A 116 -69.64 -3.92 -10.87
C ILE A 116 -70.24 -2.53 -11.11
N ALA A 117 -69.56 -1.47 -10.67
CA ALA A 117 -69.97 -0.09 -10.93
C ALA A 117 -69.84 0.32 -12.41
N VAL A 118 -69.10 -0.42 -13.24
CA VAL A 118 -69.02 -0.17 -14.69
C VAL A 118 -70.29 -0.66 -15.36
N LYS A 119 -70.95 0.26 -16.08
CA LYS A 119 -72.15 -0.04 -16.87
C LYS A 119 -71.87 -1.16 -17.87
N GLY A 120 -72.48 -2.32 -17.64
CA GLY A 120 -72.42 -3.47 -18.56
C GLY A 120 -71.60 -4.68 -18.06
N ILE A 121 -70.81 -4.55 -16.99
CA ILE A 121 -70.06 -5.70 -16.44
C ILE A 121 -70.89 -6.47 -15.41
N GLY A 122 -71.64 -5.79 -14.53
CA GLY A 122 -72.54 -6.46 -13.57
C GLY A 122 -71.85 -7.49 -12.64
N GLU A 123 -72.57 -7.99 -11.63
CA GLU A 123 -72.00 -8.96 -10.68
C GLU A 123 -71.55 -10.26 -11.35
N LYS A 124 -72.28 -10.69 -12.39
CA LYS A 124 -72.07 -11.98 -13.05
C LYS A 124 -70.76 -12.06 -13.83
N TYR A 125 -70.26 -10.94 -14.38
CA TYR A 125 -69.04 -10.93 -15.21
C TYR A 125 -67.83 -10.32 -14.50
N ALA A 126 -68.00 -9.71 -13.32
CA ALA A 126 -66.91 -9.12 -12.55
C ALA A 126 -65.84 -10.16 -12.16
N ASP A 127 -66.27 -11.35 -11.72
CA ASP A 127 -65.36 -12.42 -11.29
C ASP A 127 -64.58 -13.02 -12.47
N ASP A 128 -65.22 -13.18 -13.63
CA ASP A 128 -64.57 -13.64 -14.87
C ASP A 128 -63.54 -12.61 -15.38
N ALA A 129 -63.86 -11.32 -15.29
CA ALA A 129 -62.95 -10.24 -15.68
C ALA A 129 -61.73 -10.14 -14.74
N LEU A 130 -61.91 -10.29 -13.43
CA LEU A 130 -60.80 -10.33 -12.48
C LEU A 130 -59.90 -11.54 -12.70
N LYS A 131 -60.49 -12.70 -12.99
CA LYS A 131 -59.75 -13.92 -13.29
C LYS A 131 -58.91 -13.79 -14.56
N ALA A 132 -59.40 -13.06 -15.57
CA ALA A 132 -58.66 -12.77 -16.79
C ALA A 132 -57.52 -11.74 -16.59
N LEU A 133 -57.61 -10.89 -15.57
CA LEU A 133 -56.61 -9.85 -15.24
C LEU A 133 -55.57 -10.30 -14.20
N GLY A 134 -55.90 -11.31 -13.37
CA GLY A 134 -55.06 -11.80 -12.28
C GLY A 134 -54.24 -13.04 -12.58
N GLY A 135 -54.24 -13.53 -13.83
CA GLY A 135 -53.33 -14.57 -14.33
C GLY A 135 -52.16 -13.95 -15.10
#